data_AF-A0A8H6CAD5-F1
#
_entry.id   AF-A0A8H6CAD5-F1
#
_cell.length_a   1.000
_cell.length_b   1.000
_cell.length_c   1.000
_cell.angle_alpha   90.00
_cell.angle_beta   90.00
_cell.angle_gamma   90.00
#
_symmetry.space_group_name_H-M   'P 1'
#
loop_
_entity.id
_entity.type
_entity.pdbx_description
1 polymer ?
#
loop_
_entity_poly.entity_id
_entity_poly.type
_entity_poly.pdbx_seq_one_letter_code
_entity_poly.pdbx_strand_id
1 'polypeptide(L)'
;MGRFLGDRVIKVLTADHSEETDVVMPILETSNTSAPIVAARLKKAYCQGFIENPYAREEGVRRKLSAMEEQFAGKTVLLVDDSIVRGTTSSPEIRHPHIYGIDLASPSELIAHKRDDDAIALYIGAKKVIFQKLDDLQEACAPAVLAGMTARKNQEFEVGVFNGENVTPVPRGYFEHIEKVRGETRKMKVMENAREAVANGSAGKEEIQIATNGVEVKDDGKVVPASASTTNGALAISGNGVLHTPNGKRKHEKDEEAPPRHQMDNGLHNQGNFDYVKT
;
A
#
# COMPACT_ATOMS: atom_id res chain seq x y z
N MET A 1 -18.30 11.91 4.54
CA MET A 1 -17.29 11.83 3.47
C MET A 1 -17.86 11.94 2.07
N GLY A 2 -18.65 10.97 1.59
CA GLY A 2 -19.10 10.95 0.18
C GLY A 2 -19.80 12.22 -0.32
N ARG A 3 -20.48 12.98 0.55
CA ARG A 3 -21.11 14.27 0.18
C ARG A 3 -20.07 15.32 -0.25
N PHE A 4 -19.07 15.57 0.59
CA PHE A 4 -18.01 16.54 0.30
C PHE A 4 -17.16 16.10 -0.89
N LEU A 5 -16.90 14.80 -1.01
CA LEU A 5 -16.21 14.25 -2.18
C LEU A 5 -17.00 14.52 -3.46
N GLY A 6 -18.30 14.23 -3.46
CA GLY A 6 -19.19 14.51 -4.59
C GLY A 6 -19.22 15.99 -4.97
N ASP A 7 -19.30 16.88 -3.97
CA ASP A 7 -19.25 18.35 -4.20
C ASP A 7 -17.92 18.78 -4.84
N ARG A 8 -16.80 18.23 -4.37
CA ARG A 8 -15.48 18.50 -4.95
C ARG A 8 -15.38 17.97 -6.38
N VAL A 9 -15.83 16.74 -6.64
CA VAL A 9 -15.80 16.16 -7.99
C VAL A 9 -16.60 17.03 -8.95
N ILE A 10 -17.81 17.47 -8.59
CA ILE A 10 -18.61 18.38 -9.42
C ILE A 10 -17.85 19.67 -9.72
N LYS A 11 -17.27 20.31 -8.70
CA LYS A 11 -16.53 21.56 -8.86
C LYS A 11 -15.35 21.41 -9.81
N VAL A 12 -14.58 20.33 -9.66
CA VAL A 12 -13.38 20.05 -10.46
C VAL A 12 -13.74 19.68 -11.90
N LEU A 13 -14.73 18.80 -12.12
CA LEU A 13 -15.13 18.40 -13.47
C LEU A 13 -15.80 19.54 -14.26
N THR A 14 -16.53 20.42 -13.56
CA THR A 14 -17.16 21.60 -14.18
C THR A 14 -16.14 22.64 -14.60
N ALA A 15 -15.11 22.89 -13.78
CA ALA A 15 -14.05 23.85 -14.07
C ALA A 15 -13.20 23.46 -15.29
N ASP A 16 -12.98 22.16 -15.47
CA ASP A 16 -12.16 21.63 -16.55
C ASP A 16 -12.90 21.45 -17.89
N HIS A 17 -14.21 21.76 -17.94
CA HIS A 17 -15.09 21.42 -19.08
C HIS A 17 -14.96 19.94 -19.51
N SER A 18 -14.62 19.07 -18.56
CA SER A 18 -14.26 17.67 -18.82
C SER A 18 -15.49 16.78 -18.95
N GLU A 19 -15.34 15.68 -19.71
CA GLU A 19 -16.40 14.78 -20.16
C GLU A 19 -17.34 14.24 -19.06
N GLU A 20 -18.53 13.87 -19.53
CA GLU A 20 -19.62 13.30 -18.75
C GLU A 20 -19.23 11.93 -18.16
N THR A 21 -19.24 11.83 -16.83
CA THR A 21 -19.19 10.53 -16.16
C THR A 21 -20.50 9.79 -16.40
N ASP A 22 -20.44 8.55 -16.88
CA ASP A 22 -21.62 7.71 -17.09
C ASP A 22 -22.04 7.02 -15.79
N VAL A 23 -21.05 6.51 -15.06
CA VAL A 23 -21.25 5.63 -13.91
C VAL A 23 -20.18 5.83 -12.84
N VAL A 24 -20.59 5.75 -11.59
CA VAL A 24 -19.72 5.76 -10.42
C VAL A 24 -19.61 4.33 -9.88
N MET A 25 -18.38 3.87 -9.64
CA MET A 25 -18.11 2.53 -9.10
C MET A 25 -17.18 2.60 -7.89
N PRO A 26 -17.45 1.85 -6.81
CA PRO A 26 -16.54 1.74 -5.69
C PRO A 26 -15.40 0.77 -5.98
N ILE A 27 -14.22 1.04 -5.40
CA ILE A 27 -13.23 0.00 -5.11
C ILE A 27 -13.60 -0.65 -3.79
N LEU A 28 -13.78 -1.97 -3.80
CA LEU A 28 -14.30 -2.71 -2.64
C LEU A 28 -13.31 -2.78 -1.48
N GLU A 29 -13.77 -2.86 -0.22
CA GLU A 29 -15.18 -2.78 0.25
C GLU A 29 -15.53 -1.44 0.89
N THR A 30 -14.54 -0.75 1.46
CA THR A 30 -14.69 0.46 2.29
C THR A 30 -15.39 1.60 1.53
N SER A 31 -15.15 1.71 0.23
CA SER A 31 -15.75 2.71 -0.65
C SER A 31 -17.23 2.48 -0.96
N ASN A 32 -17.79 1.33 -0.61
CA ASN A 32 -19.23 1.05 -0.80
C ASN A 32 -20.13 2.02 -0.03
N THR A 33 -19.59 2.71 0.97
CA THR A 33 -20.33 3.72 1.75
C THR A 33 -20.26 5.11 1.11
N SER A 34 -19.12 5.46 0.49
CA SER A 34 -18.90 6.79 -0.10
C SER A 34 -19.40 6.87 -1.54
N ALA A 35 -19.18 5.84 -2.35
CA ALA A 35 -19.49 5.82 -3.77
C ALA A 35 -20.98 6.02 -4.11
N PRO A 36 -21.96 5.39 -3.41
CA PRO A 36 -23.37 5.65 -3.67
C PRO A 36 -23.77 7.10 -3.40
N ILE A 37 -23.18 7.72 -2.36
CA ILE A 37 -23.43 9.12 -2.01
C ILE A 37 -22.85 10.04 -3.08
N VAL A 38 -21.64 9.76 -3.57
CA VAL A 38 -21.03 10.47 -4.69
C VAL A 38 -21.92 10.36 -5.94
N ALA A 39 -22.35 9.15 -6.31
CA ALA A 39 -23.23 8.90 -7.45
C ALA A 39 -24.54 9.70 -7.36
N ALA A 40 -25.20 9.66 -6.19
CA ALA A 40 -26.42 10.43 -5.93
C ALA A 40 -26.18 11.94 -6.05
N ARG A 41 -25.03 12.43 -5.56
CA ARG A 41 -24.68 13.85 -5.63
C ARG A 41 -24.42 14.32 -7.06
N LEU A 42 -23.74 13.50 -7.86
CA LEU A 42 -23.48 13.74 -9.28
C LEU A 42 -24.71 13.48 -10.17
N LYS A 43 -25.77 12.86 -9.62
CA LYS A 43 -26.95 12.37 -10.36
C LYS A 43 -26.55 11.39 -11.47
N LYS A 44 -25.60 10.50 -11.17
CA LYS A 44 -25.10 9.48 -12.09
C LYS A 44 -25.44 8.08 -11.60
N ALA A 45 -25.39 7.12 -12.52
CA ALA A 45 -25.63 5.72 -12.17
C ALA A 45 -24.56 5.25 -11.18
N TYR A 46 -24.98 4.41 -10.23
CA TYR A 46 -24.07 3.65 -9.37
C TYR A 46 -24.03 2.20 -9.86
N CYS A 47 -22.84 1.63 -9.96
CA CYS A 47 -22.67 0.24 -10.35
C CYS A 47 -21.51 -0.38 -9.58
N GLN A 48 -21.60 -1.68 -9.31
CA GLN A 48 -20.48 -2.44 -8.76
C GLN A 48 -19.75 -3.13 -9.92
N GLY A 49 -18.54 -2.65 -10.23
CA GLY A 49 -17.71 -3.19 -11.32
C GLY A 49 -16.70 -4.24 -10.87
N PHE A 50 -16.47 -4.40 -9.57
CA PHE A 50 -15.47 -5.32 -9.03
C PHE A 50 -16.12 -6.39 -8.15
N ILE A 51 -15.50 -7.56 -8.13
CA ILE A 51 -15.81 -8.68 -7.24
C ILE A 51 -14.54 -9.02 -6.45
N GLU A 52 -14.68 -9.23 -5.14
CA GLU A 52 -13.58 -9.75 -4.33
C GLU A 52 -13.24 -11.18 -4.72
N ASN A 53 -11.94 -11.47 -4.79
CA ASN A 53 -11.48 -12.84 -4.97
C ASN A 53 -11.39 -13.52 -3.60
N PRO A 54 -12.26 -14.50 -3.28
CA PRO A 54 -12.26 -15.16 -1.97
C PRO A 54 -10.96 -15.96 -1.72
N TYR A 55 -10.24 -16.32 -2.78
CA TYR A 55 -8.98 -17.07 -2.73
C TYR A 55 -7.75 -16.16 -2.60
N ALA A 56 -7.91 -14.85 -2.53
CA ALA A 56 -6.77 -13.93 -2.45
C ALA A 56 -5.97 -14.01 -1.14
N ARG A 57 -6.42 -14.82 -0.17
CA ARG A 57 -5.67 -15.15 1.05
C ARG A 57 -4.71 -16.32 0.87
N GLU A 58 -4.76 -17.02 -0.26
CA GLU A 58 -3.85 -18.12 -0.59
C GLU A 58 -2.59 -17.56 -1.24
N GLU A 59 -1.42 -18.06 -0.82
CA GLU A 59 -0.14 -17.65 -1.40
C GLU A 59 -0.10 -17.93 -2.90
N GLY A 60 0.24 -16.90 -3.70
CA GLY A 60 0.38 -17.01 -5.16
C GLY A 60 -0.79 -16.46 -5.97
N VAL A 61 -1.94 -16.14 -5.34
CA VAL A 61 -3.07 -15.49 -6.04
C VAL A 61 -2.80 -13.98 -6.17
N ARG A 62 -2.41 -13.56 -7.38
CA ARG A 62 -1.95 -12.18 -7.65
C ARG A 62 -3.04 -11.10 -7.64
N ARG A 63 -4.33 -11.46 -7.75
CA ARG A 63 -5.44 -10.51 -7.89
C ARG A 63 -6.45 -10.63 -6.75
N LYS A 64 -6.59 -9.54 -5.98
CA LYS A 64 -7.57 -9.40 -4.90
C LYS A 64 -8.96 -9.02 -5.38
N LEU A 65 -9.04 -8.32 -6.51
CA LEU A 65 -10.28 -7.91 -7.16
C LEU A 65 -10.29 -8.42 -8.60
N SER A 66 -11.48 -8.80 -9.07
CA SER A 66 -11.75 -9.11 -10.48
C SER A 66 -12.73 -8.10 -11.04
N ALA A 67 -12.42 -7.53 -12.21
CA ALA A 67 -13.29 -6.59 -12.91
C ALA A 67 -14.36 -7.34 -13.72
N MET A 68 -15.58 -6.82 -13.72
CA MET A 68 -16.69 -7.29 -14.54
C MET A 68 -16.74 -6.47 -15.83
N GLU A 69 -16.12 -6.96 -16.90
CA GLU A 69 -15.86 -6.20 -18.15
C GLU A 69 -17.12 -5.53 -18.73
N GLU A 70 -18.27 -6.20 -18.67
CA GLU A 70 -19.55 -5.69 -19.16
C GLU A 70 -20.01 -4.41 -18.43
N GLN A 71 -19.55 -4.22 -17.19
CA GLN A 71 -19.86 -3.00 -16.43
C GLN A 71 -19.04 -1.80 -16.90
N PHE A 72 -17.85 -2.03 -17.48
CA PHE A 72 -16.94 -0.98 -17.95
C PHE A 72 -17.10 -0.68 -19.45
N ALA A 73 -17.50 -1.67 -20.24
CA ALA A 73 -17.54 -1.58 -21.70
C ALA A 73 -18.28 -0.34 -22.20
N GLY A 74 -17.55 0.53 -22.91
CA GLY A 74 -18.08 1.74 -23.55
C GLY A 74 -18.47 2.88 -22.61
N LYS A 75 -18.05 2.86 -21.33
CA LYS A 75 -18.42 3.87 -20.33
C LYS A 75 -17.23 4.67 -19.82
N THR A 76 -17.47 5.94 -19.54
CA THR A 76 -16.59 6.77 -18.72
C THR A 76 -16.89 6.52 -17.24
N VAL A 77 -15.97 5.82 -16.57
CA VAL A 77 -16.15 5.36 -15.19
C VAL A 77 -15.46 6.29 -14.20
N LEU A 78 -16.18 6.74 -13.17
CA LEU A 78 -15.60 7.36 -11.98
C LEU A 78 -15.41 6.29 -10.91
N LEU A 79 -14.14 5.90 -10.69
CA LEU A 79 -13.77 5.03 -9.58
C LEU A 79 -13.66 5.85 -8.30
N VAL A 80 -14.36 5.38 -7.26
CA VAL A 80 -14.29 5.95 -5.91
C VAL A 80 -13.57 4.94 -5.03
N ASP A 81 -12.42 5.36 -4.53
CA ASP A 81 -11.68 4.60 -3.54
C ASP A 81 -11.79 5.29 -2.17
N ASP A 82 -11.58 4.54 -1.10
CA ASP A 82 -11.45 5.16 0.21
C ASP A 82 -10.19 6.02 0.19
N SER A 83 -9.18 5.56 -0.56
CA SER A 83 -7.85 6.05 -0.33
C SER A 83 -6.90 5.84 -1.60
N ILE A 84 -5.77 6.59 -1.85
CA ILE A 84 -4.48 6.17 -2.55
C ILE A 84 -3.09 6.42 -1.79
N VAL A 85 -2.36 5.40 -1.25
CA VAL A 85 -1.00 5.45 -0.59
C VAL A 85 0.19 5.10 -1.52
N ARG A 86 0.29 3.86 -2.03
CA ARG A 86 1.44 3.38 -2.84
C ARG A 86 1.04 3.04 -4.29
N GLY A 87 -0.08 3.59 -4.76
CA GLY A 87 -0.90 2.98 -5.82
C GLY A 87 -1.90 1.93 -5.28
N THR A 88 -1.82 1.63 -3.98
CA THR A 88 -2.87 1.06 -3.10
C THR A 88 -3.61 2.17 -2.40
N THR A 89 -4.62 1.88 -1.59
CA THR A 89 -5.52 2.88 -1.05
C THR A 89 -4.95 3.65 0.20
N SER A 90 -5.02 5.02 0.23
CA SER A 90 -4.70 6.28 1.09
C SER A 90 -5.34 7.71 0.70
N SER A 91 -6.47 8.27 1.21
CA SER A 91 -7.05 9.61 0.83
C SER A 91 -7.50 10.37 2.09
N PRO A 92 -7.23 11.69 2.23
CA PRO A 92 -6.45 12.57 1.36
C PRO A 92 -5.01 12.11 1.11
N GLU A 93 -4.30 12.80 0.23
CA GLU A 93 -2.93 12.47 -0.16
C GLU A 93 -2.03 12.29 1.06
N ILE A 94 -1.60 11.05 1.30
CA ILE A 94 -0.63 10.75 2.34
C ILE A 94 0.74 11.11 1.80
N ARG A 95 1.36 12.14 2.39
CA ARG A 95 2.68 12.64 2.00
C ARG A 95 3.74 12.41 3.07
N HIS A 96 3.32 12.10 4.29
CA HIS A 96 4.17 12.04 5.46
C HIS A 96 4.02 10.71 6.22
N PRO A 97 5.08 10.27 6.91
CA PRO A 97 5.05 9.06 7.74
C PRO A 97 4.21 9.29 9.01
N HIS A 98 3.65 8.22 9.56
CA HIS A 98 2.82 8.27 10.76
C HIS A 98 3.58 7.72 11.98
N ILE A 99 3.47 8.40 13.13
CA ILE A 99 4.22 8.07 14.35
C ILE A 99 3.40 7.39 15.45
N TYR A 100 2.07 7.35 15.32
CA TYR A 100 1.17 6.76 16.33
C TYR A 100 0.77 5.30 16.04
N GLY A 101 1.66 4.52 15.44
CA GLY A 101 1.48 3.06 15.28
C GLY A 101 0.71 2.58 14.05
N ILE A 102 0.22 3.47 13.19
CA ILE A 102 -0.22 3.10 11.82
C ILE A 102 1.01 2.89 10.95
N ASP A 103 1.17 1.66 10.43
CA ASP A 103 2.30 1.30 9.58
C ASP A 103 2.11 1.83 8.15
N LEU A 104 2.55 3.07 7.93
CA LEU A 104 2.63 3.69 6.60
C LEU A 104 3.97 3.42 5.92
N ALA A 105 3.96 3.47 4.59
CA ALA A 105 5.14 3.43 3.72
C ALA A 105 6.23 4.44 4.11
N SER A 106 7.47 4.19 3.69
CA SER A 106 8.44 5.28 3.67
C SER A 106 7.93 6.38 2.72
N PRO A 107 8.28 7.66 2.94
CA PRO A 107 7.82 8.74 2.07
C PRO A 107 8.16 8.52 0.59
N SER A 108 9.32 7.93 0.30
CA SER A 108 9.75 7.55 -1.06
C SER A 108 8.83 6.52 -1.73
N GLU A 109 8.15 5.69 -0.95
CA GLU A 109 7.20 4.67 -1.41
C GLU A 109 5.75 5.22 -1.53
N LEU A 110 5.49 6.47 -1.10
CA LEU A 110 4.19 7.12 -1.23
C LEU A 110 4.02 7.73 -2.63
N ILE A 111 2.90 7.44 -3.28
CA ILE A 111 2.63 7.92 -4.64
C ILE A 111 2.53 9.46 -4.70
N ALA A 112 1.92 10.06 -3.68
CA ALA A 112 1.72 11.51 -3.61
C ALA A 112 2.96 12.28 -3.12
N HIS A 113 4.03 11.58 -2.72
CA HIS A 113 5.24 12.24 -2.28
C HIS A 113 5.94 12.93 -3.46
N LYS A 114 6.05 14.27 -3.37
CA LYS A 114 6.65 15.13 -4.41
C LYS A 114 6.00 15.00 -5.80
N ARG A 115 4.74 14.57 -5.86
CA ARG A 115 3.93 14.56 -7.08
C ARG A 115 2.68 15.42 -6.89
N ASP A 116 2.26 16.07 -7.96
CA ASP A 116 0.97 16.73 -8.06
C ASP A 116 -0.09 15.76 -8.63
N ASP A 117 -1.36 16.16 -8.59
CA ASP A 117 -2.51 15.36 -9.02
C ASP A 117 -2.33 14.83 -10.47
N ASP A 118 -1.73 15.62 -11.36
CA ASP A 118 -1.51 15.26 -12.76
C ASP A 118 -0.40 14.21 -12.91
N ALA A 119 0.72 14.36 -12.20
CA ALA A 119 1.78 13.36 -12.17
C ALA A 119 1.30 12.04 -11.55
N ILE A 120 0.42 12.11 -10.54
CA ILE A 120 -0.20 10.92 -9.93
C ILE A 120 -1.14 10.24 -10.94
N ALA A 121 -1.99 11.01 -11.63
CA ALA A 121 -2.90 10.49 -12.64
C ALA A 121 -2.16 9.77 -13.77
N LEU A 122 -1.09 10.39 -14.28
CA LEU A 122 -0.22 9.78 -15.29
C LEU A 122 0.42 8.48 -14.78
N TYR A 123 0.91 8.48 -13.54
CA TYR A 123 1.56 7.32 -12.94
C TYR A 123 0.62 6.11 -12.80
N ILE A 124 -0.64 6.31 -12.45
CA ILE A 124 -1.64 5.22 -12.33
C ILE A 124 -2.40 4.92 -13.62
N GLY A 125 -2.12 5.64 -14.71
CA GLY A 125 -2.83 5.49 -15.99
C GLY A 125 -4.27 6.02 -15.97
N ALA A 126 -4.60 6.95 -15.07
CA ALA A 126 -5.90 7.59 -15.01
C ALA A 126 -5.94 8.86 -15.85
N LYS A 127 -7.11 9.19 -16.41
CA LYS A 127 -7.35 10.47 -17.09
C LYS A 127 -7.26 11.65 -16.12
N LYS A 128 -7.70 11.44 -14.87
CA LYS A 128 -7.69 12.43 -13.80
C LYS A 128 -7.75 11.76 -12.44
N VAL A 129 -7.13 12.38 -11.44
CA VAL A 129 -7.26 12.02 -10.03
C VAL A 129 -7.82 13.20 -9.26
N ILE A 130 -8.74 12.93 -8.33
CA ILE A 130 -9.35 13.95 -7.49
C ILE A 130 -9.30 13.45 -6.05
N PHE A 131 -8.49 14.10 -5.22
CA PHE A 131 -8.41 13.79 -3.79
C PHE A 131 -9.45 14.53 -2.96
N GLN A 132 -9.81 14.00 -1.79
CA GLN A 132 -10.61 14.74 -0.81
C GLN A 132 -9.80 15.93 -0.26
N LYS A 133 -10.46 17.04 0.05
CA LYS A 133 -9.83 18.19 0.73
C LYS A 133 -9.66 17.89 2.22
N LEU A 134 -8.56 18.30 2.84
CA LEU A 134 -8.30 18.05 4.26
C LEU A 134 -9.37 18.71 5.15
N ASP A 135 -9.70 19.98 4.89
CA ASP A 135 -10.71 20.71 5.67
C ASP A 135 -12.08 20.01 5.59
N ASP A 136 -12.49 19.61 4.39
CA ASP A 136 -13.73 18.87 4.16
C ASP A 136 -13.74 17.49 4.86
N LEU A 137 -12.57 16.82 4.95
CA LEU A 137 -12.42 15.57 5.69
C LEU A 137 -12.62 15.83 7.20
N GLN A 138 -11.97 16.85 7.75
CA GLN A 138 -12.15 17.21 9.16
C GLN A 138 -13.60 17.58 9.47
N GLU A 139 -14.23 18.37 8.59
CA GLU A 139 -15.63 18.77 8.73
C GLU A 139 -16.57 17.57 8.66
N ALA A 140 -16.34 16.61 7.76
CA ALA A 140 -17.18 15.42 7.69
C ALA A 140 -17.00 14.45 8.88
N CYS A 141 -15.86 14.49 9.58
CA CYS A 141 -15.66 13.73 10.82
C CYS A 141 -16.27 14.43 12.04
N ALA A 142 -16.34 15.75 12.06
CA ALA A 142 -16.78 16.51 13.24
C ALA A 142 -18.20 16.17 13.74
N PRO A 143 -19.24 16.01 12.89
CA PRO A 143 -20.57 15.58 13.34
C PRO A 143 -20.63 14.17 13.95
N ALA A 144 -19.78 13.24 13.47
CA ALA A 144 -19.72 11.89 14.01
C ALA A 144 -19.12 11.86 15.42
N VAL A 145 -18.18 12.77 15.71
CA VAL A 145 -17.63 13.01 17.06
C VAL A 145 -18.71 13.61 17.99
N LEU A 146 -19.58 14.47 17.45
CA LEU A 146 -20.67 15.13 18.20
C LEU A 146 -21.82 14.18 18.61
N ALA A 147 -22.09 13.13 17.83
CA ALA A 147 -23.20 12.22 18.08
C ALA A 147 -22.91 11.11 19.12
N GLY A 148 -21.64 10.85 19.44
CA GLY A 148 -21.23 9.64 20.18
C GLY A 148 -20.63 9.85 21.57
N MET A 149 -19.85 10.90 21.82
CA MET A 149 -19.15 11.10 23.10
C MET A 149 -18.63 12.53 23.19
N THR A 150 -18.80 13.18 24.35
CA THR A 150 -18.12 14.39 24.84
C THR A 150 -17.34 15.17 23.77
N ALA A 151 -18.06 15.76 22.82
CA ALA A 151 -17.43 16.62 21.83
C ALA A 151 -16.85 17.82 22.56
N ARG A 152 -15.54 17.78 22.79
CA ARG A 152 -14.81 18.94 23.26
C ARG A 152 -14.94 19.97 22.14
N LYS A 153 -15.36 21.18 22.50
CA LYS A 153 -15.59 22.31 21.59
C LYS A 153 -14.38 22.62 20.69
N ASN A 154 -13.19 22.11 21.06
CA ASN A 154 -11.90 22.28 20.39
C ASN A 154 -11.21 20.93 20.12
N GLN A 155 -11.94 19.87 19.76
CA GLN A 155 -11.31 18.60 19.40
C GLN A 155 -10.52 18.76 18.08
N GLU A 156 -9.20 18.73 18.17
CA GLU A 156 -8.30 18.73 17.02
C GLU A 156 -8.03 17.30 16.53
N PHE A 157 -7.94 17.12 15.21
CA PHE A 157 -7.59 15.84 14.60
C PHE A 157 -6.08 15.75 14.41
N GLU A 158 -5.52 14.55 14.60
CA GLU A 158 -4.18 14.24 14.15
C GLU A 158 -4.20 14.18 12.61
N VAL A 159 -3.43 15.05 11.96
CA VAL A 159 -3.41 15.21 10.49
C VAL A 159 -1.99 15.25 9.93
N GLY A 160 -0.99 14.89 10.73
CA GLY A 160 0.43 14.98 10.39
C GLY A 160 0.80 14.19 9.14
N VAL A 161 0.04 13.14 8.82
CA VAL A 161 0.20 12.35 7.58
C VAL A 161 -0.11 13.13 6.30
N PHE A 162 -0.94 14.17 6.39
CA PHE A 162 -1.39 14.99 5.26
C PHE A 162 -0.58 16.29 5.12
N ASN A 163 -0.23 16.93 6.23
CA ASN A 163 0.43 18.25 6.23
C ASN A 163 1.85 18.27 6.82
N GLY A 164 2.30 17.17 7.44
CA GLY A 164 3.63 17.04 8.06
C GLY A 164 3.70 17.55 9.50
N GLU A 165 2.62 18.11 10.04
CA GLU A 165 2.57 18.67 11.39
C GLU A 165 2.00 17.64 12.36
N ASN A 166 2.89 16.95 13.08
CA ASN A 166 2.49 16.00 14.12
C ASN A 166 2.16 16.75 15.41
N VAL A 167 1.10 16.32 16.12
CA VAL A 167 0.72 16.87 17.43
C VAL A 167 1.85 16.74 18.45
N THR A 168 2.60 15.63 18.37
CA THR A 168 3.80 15.41 19.19
C THR A 168 5.04 15.87 18.41
N PRO A 169 5.89 16.74 18.98
CA PRO A 169 7.14 17.15 18.35
C PRO A 169 8.02 15.94 18.01
N VAL A 170 8.49 15.89 16.77
CA VAL A 170 9.37 14.83 16.28
C VAL A 170 10.81 15.32 16.27
N PRO A 171 11.77 14.61 16.91
CA PRO A 171 13.18 14.97 16.85
C PRO A 171 13.75 14.94 15.43
N ARG A 172 14.75 15.79 15.16
CA ARG A 172 15.51 15.73 13.91
C ARG A 172 16.20 14.36 13.77
N GLY A 173 16.14 13.75 12.58
CA GLY A 173 16.75 12.45 12.34
C GLY A 173 15.85 11.26 12.69
N TYR A 174 14.66 11.49 13.26
CA TYR A 174 13.77 10.41 13.70
C TYR A 174 13.26 9.56 12.53
N PHE A 175 12.80 10.19 11.45
CA PHE A 175 12.28 9.45 10.30
C PHE A 175 13.36 8.71 9.54
N GLU A 176 14.56 9.30 9.43
CA GLU A 176 15.74 8.65 8.86
C GLU A 176 16.15 7.43 9.68
N HIS A 177 16.06 7.52 11.01
CA HIS A 177 16.29 6.39 11.90
C HIS A 177 15.24 5.28 11.70
N ILE A 178 13.95 5.61 11.66
CA ILE A 178 12.88 4.64 11.43
C ILE A 178 13.00 3.97 10.07
N GLU A 179 13.34 4.73 9.03
CA GLU A 179 13.57 4.20 7.68
C GLU A 179 14.77 3.24 7.65
N LYS A 180 15.86 3.59 8.33
CA LYS A 180 17.03 2.70 8.48
C LYS A 180 16.64 1.39 9.20
N VAL A 181 15.93 1.48 10.32
CA VAL A 181 15.48 0.30 11.08
C VAL A 181 14.57 -0.58 10.23
N ARG A 182 13.60 0.01 9.53
CA ARG A 182 12.71 -0.72 8.59
C ARG A 182 13.50 -1.40 7.47
N GLY A 183 14.49 -0.70 6.90
CA GLY A 183 15.38 -1.25 5.88
C GLY A 183 16.18 -2.44 6.38
N GLU A 184 16.74 -2.36 7.59
CA GLU A 184 17.48 -3.46 8.24
C GLU A 184 16.57 -4.67 8.50
N THR A 185 15.37 -4.46 9.05
CA THR A 185 14.39 -5.55 9.23
C THR A 185 14.00 -6.20 7.91
N ARG A 186 13.79 -5.41 6.85
CA ARG A 186 13.45 -5.92 5.51
C ARG A 186 14.60 -6.75 4.92
N LYS A 187 15.85 -6.29 5.05
CA LYS A 187 17.04 -7.06 4.65
C LYS A 187 17.12 -8.41 5.36
N MET A 188 16.90 -8.45 6.67
CA MET A 188 16.94 -9.70 7.44
C MET A 188 15.90 -10.70 6.95
N LYS A 189 14.64 -10.27 6.77
CA LYS A 189 13.57 -11.14 6.24
C LYS A 189 13.87 -11.68 4.85
N VAL A 190 14.36 -10.85 3.94
CA VAL A 190 14.72 -11.30 2.58
C VAL A 190 15.87 -12.31 2.61
N MET A 191 16.88 -12.07 3.45
CA MET A 191 18.00 -13.00 3.64
C MET A 191 17.58 -14.33 4.25
N GLU A 192 16.67 -14.31 5.23
CA GLU A 192 16.12 -15.50 5.88
C GLU A 192 15.32 -16.34 4.89
N ASN A 193 14.35 -15.73 4.18
CA ASN A 193 13.55 -16.40 3.16
C ASN A 193 14.43 -17.03 2.05
N ALA A 194 15.47 -16.31 1.60
CA ALA A 194 16.38 -16.83 0.59
C ALA A 194 17.20 -18.03 1.10
N ARG A 195 17.68 -17.98 2.36
CA ARG A 195 18.38 -19.12 2.99
C ARG A 195 17.48 -20.34 3.15
N GLU A 196 16.22 -20.12 3.55
CA GLU A 196 15.23 -21.20 3.64
C GLU A 196 14.93 -21.81 2.27
N ALA A 197 14.71 -20.99 1.24
CA ALA A 197 14.49 -21.47 -0.12
C ALA A 197 15.66 -22.31 -0.64
N VAL A 198 16.90 -21.90 -0.34
CA VAL A 198 18.10 -22.66 -0.70
C VAL A 198 18.18 -23.97 0.08
N ALA A 199 17.92 -23.95 1.39
CA ALA A 199 17.93 -25.14 2.24
C ALA A 199 16.86 -26.16 1.82
N ASN A 200 15.69 -25.68 1.38
CA ASN A 200 14.57 -26.50 0.95
C ASN A 200 14.65 -26.92 -0.54
N GLY A 201 15.67 -26.47 -1.27
CA GLY A 201 15.87 -26.79 -2.68
C GLY A 201 14.84 -26.16 -3.64
N SER A 202 14.12 -25.13 -3.19
CA SER A 202 13.13 -24.39 -3.98
C SER A 202 13.65 -23.04 -4.52
N ALA A 203 14.89 -22.67 -4.21
CA ALA A 203 15.48 -21.40 -4.61
C ALA A 203 15.68 -21.28 -6.14
N GLY A 204 15.26 -20.13 -6.68
CA GLY A 204 15.65 -19.65 -8.00
C GLY A 204 17.01 -18.96 -8.01
N LYS A 205 17.38 -18.42 -9.17
CA LYS A 205 18.68 -17.74 -9.36
C LYS A 205 18.86 -16.53 -8.45
N GLU A 206 17.78 -15.81 -8.17
CA GLU A 206 17.82 -14.60 -7.36
C GLU A 206 17.97 -14.93 -5.87
N GLU A 207 17.23 -15.90 -5.34
CA GLU A 207 17.40 -16.33 -3.94
C GLU A 207 18.80 -16.91 -3.68
N ILE A 208 19.37 -17.64 -4.64
CA ILE A 208 20.76 -18.11 -4.56
C ILE A 208 21.73 -16.93 -4.48
N GLN A 209 21.53 -15.90 -5.30
CA GLN A 209 22.41 -14.72 -5.32
C GLN A 209 22.29 -13.90 -4.03
N ILE A 210 21.07 -13.76 -3.50
CA ILE A 210 20.80 -13.13 -2.21
C ILE A 210 21.49 -13.90 -1.08
N ALA A 211 21.32 -15.22 -1.03
CA ALA A 211 21.93 -16.06 0.01
C ALA A 211 23.47 -16.02 -0.03
N THR A 212 24.05 -15.85 -1.22
CA THR A 212 25.51 -15.86 -1.44
C THR A 212 26.14 -14.49 -1.20
N ASN A 213 25.58 -13.44 -1.79
CA ASN A 213 26.22 -12.11 -1.83
C ASN A 213 25.66 -11.15 -0.79
N GLY A 214 24.52 -11.48 -0.16
CA GLY A 214 23.79 -10.56 0.69
C GLY A 214 22.87 -9.63 -0.10
N VAL A 215 22.42 -8.56 0.57
CA VAL A 215 21.44 -7.62 0.03
C VAL A 215 21.79 -6.16 0.28
N GLU A 216 21.42 -5.32 -0.68
CA GLU A 216 21.48 -3.86 -0.60
C GLU A 216 20.06 -3.28 -0.69
N VAL A 217 19.85 -2.10 -0.09
CA VAL A 217 18.59 -1.36 -0.20
C VAL A 217 18.89 -0.15 -1.06
N LYS A 218 18.17 -0.01 -2.18
CA LYS A 218 18.25 1.15 -3.07
C LYS A 218 17.49 2.35 -2.48
N ASP A 219 17.72 3.53 -3.04
CA ASP A 219 17.07 4.79 -2.64
C ASP A 219 15.53 4.77 -2.75
N ASP A 220 14.98 3.84 -3.54
CA ASP A 220 13.54 3.60 -3.70
C ASP A 220 12.97 2.60 -2.66
N GLY A 221 13.78 2.17 -1.69
CA GLY A 221 13.39 1.20 -0.65
C GLY A 221 13.38 -0.26 -1.11
N LYS A 222 13.74 -0.56 -2.36
CA LYS A 222 13.81 -1.94 -2.86
C LYS A 222 15.06 -2.65 -2.38
N VAL A 223 14.86 -3.84 -1.84
CA VAL A 223 15.95 -4.77 -1.49
C VAL A 223 16.35 -5.51 -2.75
N VAL A 224 17.63 -5.46 -3.10
CA VAL A 224 18.20 -6.15 -4.27
C VAL A 224 19.38 -7.03 -3.85
N PRO A 225 19.70 -8.09 -4.60
CA PRO A 225 20.93 -8.84 -4.37
C PRO A 225 22.13 -7.89 -4.42
N ALA A 226 23.03 -7.99 -3.44
CA ALA A 226 24.26 -7.20 -3.46
C ALA A 226 25.08 -7.59 -4.69
N SER A 227 25.73 -6.60 -5.31
CA SER A 227 26.68 -6.86 -6.39
C SER A 227 27.80 -7.77 -5.85
N ALA A 228 28.24 -8.74 -6.64
CA ALA A 228 29.30 -9.65 -6.21
C ALA A 228 30.54 -8.82 -5.87
N SER A 229 30.89 -8.73 -4.58
CA SER A 229 32.13 -8.08 -4.19
C SER A 229 33.26 -8.89 -4.82
N THR A 230 34.07 -8.24 -5.64
CA THR A 230 35.36 -8.79 -6.07
C THR A 230 36.32 -8.71 -4.88
N THR A 231 35.99 -9.40 -3.80
CA THR A 231 36.90 -9.65 -2.69
C THR A 231 37.15 -11.14 -2.69
N ASN A 232 38.33 -11.51 -3.15
CA ASN A 232 38.89 -12.85 -2.99
C ASN A 232 38.88 -13.23 -1.51
N GLY A 233 37.80 -13.87 -1.08
CA GLY A 233 37.61 -14.43 0.24
C GLY A 233 36.79 -15.68 0.06
N ALA A 234 37.45 -16.77 -0.31
CA ALA A 234 36.84 -18.08 -0.44
C ALA A 234 36.13 -18.44 0.88
N LEU A 235 34.79 -18.42 0.88
CA LEU A 235 34.02 -19.17 1.86
C LEU A 235 34.10 -20.64 1.43
N ALA A 236 35.03 -21.34 2.05
CA ALA A 236 35.19 -22.77 1.93
C ALA A 236 33.87 -23.45 2.32
N ILE A 237 33.19 -24.04 1.32
CA ILE A 237 32.24 -25.11 1.57
C ILE A 237 33.08 -26.30 2.04
N SER A 238 33.30 -26.40 3.35
CA SER A 238 33.91 -27.60 3.95
C SER A 238 32.85 -28.70 3.95
N GLY A 239 32.90 -29.54 2.92
CA GLY A 239 32.25 -30.84 2.91
C GLY A 239 32.91 -31.81 3.91
N ASN A 240 32.05 -32.66 4.47
CA ASN A 240 32.29 -33.89 5.23
C ASN A 240 32.76 -33.82 6.69
N GLY A 241 31.91 -34.37 7.57
CA GLY A 241 32.27 -34.79 8.91
C GLY A 241 31.07 -35.40 9.65
N VAL A 242 30.80 -36.69 9.42
CA VAL A 242 29.93 -37.51 10.26
C VAL A 242 30.40 -37.41 11.72
N LEU A 243 29.54 -36.98 12.65
CA LEU A 243 29.74 -37.24 14.08
C LEU A 243 28.43 -37.37 14.85
N HIS A 244 28.23 -38.60 15.34
CA HIS A 244 27.57 -39.03 16.58
C HIS A 244 26.62 -38.06 17.31
N THR A 245 25.37 -38.51 17.49
CA THR A 245 24.46 -38.01 18.53
C THR A 245 24.97 -38.39 19.92
N PRO A 246 24.86 -37.46 20.90
CA PRO A 246 24.50 -37.84 22.25
C PRO A 246 23.24 -37.10 22.72
N ASN A 247 22.34 -37.92 23.21
CA ASN A 247 21.08 -37.63 23.88
C ASN A 247 21.25 -36.55 24.98
N GLY A 248 20.49 -35.46 24.91
CA GLY A 248 20.54 -34.37 25.89
C GLY A 248 19.24 -33.58 25.93
N LYS A 249 18.29 -34.02 26.76
CA LYS A 249 17.05 -33.31 27.09
C LYS A 249 17.36 -31.88 27.57
N ARG A 250 16.83 -30.85 26.90
CA ARG A 250 16.54 -29.54 27.51
C ARG A 250 15.14 -29.09 27.14
N LYS A 251 14.46 -28.59 28.16
CA LYS A 251 13.05 -28.22 28.20
C LYS A 251 12.78 -27.02 27.29
N HIS A 252 11.73 -27.11 26.47
CA HIS A 252 11.08 -25.97 25.83
C HIS A 252 10.30 -25.18 26.89
N GLU A 253 10.71 -23.95 27.18
CA GLU A 253 9.78 -22.89 27.56
C GLU A 253 9.26 -22.28 26.26
N LYS A 254 7.94 -22.25 26.12
CA LYS A 254 7.23 -21.61 25.01
C LYS A 254 6.98 -20.16 25.41
N ASP A 255 7.70 -19.23 24.82
CA ASP A 255 7.18 -17.88 24.64
C ASP A 255 6.44 -17.88 23.30
N GLU A 256 5.11 -17.76 23.36
CA GLU A 256 4.25 -17.63 22.19
C GLU A 256 4.45 -16.23 21.58
N GLU A 257 5.40 -16.11 20.65
CA GLU A 257 5.53 -14.93 19.81
C GLU A 257 4.48 -15.00 18.70
N ALA A 258 3.54 -14.05 18.71
CA ALA A 258 2.47 -13.96 17.72
C ALA A 258 3.07 -13.78 16.30
N PRO A 259 2.55 -14.46 15.27
CA PRO A 259 3.15 -14.42 13.94
C PRO A 259 3.11 -12.99 13.35
N PRO A 260 4.16 -12.57 12.62
CA PRO A 260 4.20 -11.24 12.02
C PRO A 260 3.09 -11.12 10.97
N ARG A 261 2.23 -10.10 11.12
CA ARG A 261 1.19 -9.78 10.14
C ARG A 261 1.87 -9.42 8.81
N HIS A 262 1.74 -10.28 7.81
CA HIS A 262 2.13 -9.97 6.44
C HIS A 262 1.15 -8.95 5.86
N GLN A 263 1.62 -7.71 5.68
CA GLN A 263 0.89 -6.66 4.98
C GLN A 263 0.97 -6.98 3.48
N MET A 264 -0.10 -7.55 2.93
CA MET A 264 -0.17 -7.89 1.49
C MET A 264 -0.74 -6.70 0.69
N ASP A 265 -0.10 -6.42 -0.43
CA ASP A 265 -0.31 -5.31 -1.36
C ASP A 265 -1.68 -5.38 -2.10
N ASN A 266 -2.43 -4.27 -2.19
CA ASN A 266 -3.75 -4.14 -2.85
C ASN A 266 -3.68 -3.30 -4.14
N GLY A 267 -2.49 -3.02 -4.69
CA GLY A 267 -2.31 -1.89 -5.60
C GLY A 267 -2.94 -2.03 -6.98
N LEU A 268 -3.51 -0.93 -7.50
CA LEU A 268 -3.91 -0.76 -8.91
C LEU A 268 -2.76 -1.06 -9.88
N HIS A 269 -1.51 -0.95 -9.42
CA HIS A 269 -0.31 -1.27 -10.19
C HIS A 269 -0.12 -2.77 -10.53
N ASN A 270 -0.90 -3.67 -9.95
CA ASN A 270 -0.88 -5.09 -10.30
C ASN A 270 -1.90 -5.46 -11.41
N GLN A 271 -2.60 -4.47 -11.97
CA GLN A 271 -3.47 -4.63 -13.13
C GLN A 271 -2.64 -4.43 -14.40
N GLY A 272 -1.85 -5.44 -14.75
CA GLY A 272 -0.93 -5.41 -15.88
C GLY A 272 -1.61 -5.13 -17.23
N ASN A 273 -0.83 -4.49 -18.10
CA ASN A 273 -0.86 -4.49 -19.56
C ASN A 273 -1.82 -5.51 -20.18
N PHE A 274 -2.82 -5.02 -20.91
CA PHE A 274 -3.55 -5.84 -21.86
C PHE A 274 -2.80 -5.87 -23.19
N ASP A 275 -2.14 -6.99 -23.45
CA ASP A 275 -1.73 -7.37 -24.80
C ASP A 275 -2.98 -7.53 -25.67
N TYR A 276 -3.05 -6.75 -26.74
CA TYR A 276 -4.06 -6.86 -27.78
C TYR A 276 -3.90 -8.21 -28.50
N VAL A 277 -4.91 -9.08 -28.40
CA VAL A 277 -5.11 -10.14 -29.40
C VAL A 277 -6.27 -9.73 -30.30
N LYS A 278 -5.92 -9.51 -31.55
CA LYS A 278 -6.83 -9.18 -32.66
C LYS A 278 -7.46 -10.47 -33.18
N THR A 279 -8.78 -10.56 -33.13
CA THR A 279 -9.60 -11.33 -34.09
C THR A 279 -10.91 -10.61 -34.30
#